data_AF-A0A349BCU4-F1
#
_entry.id   AF-A0A349BCU4-F1
#
_cell.length_a   1.000
_cell.length_b   1.000
_cell.length_c   1.000
_cell.angle_alpha   90.00
_cell.angle_beta   90.00
_cell.angle_gamma   90.00
#
_symmetry.space_group_name_H-M   'P 1'
#
loop_
_entity.id
_entity.type
_entity.pdbx_description
1 polymer ?
#
loop_
_entity_poly.entity_id
_entity_poly.type
_entity_poly.pdbx_seq_one_letter_code
_entity_poly.pdbx_strand_id
1 'polypeptide(L)'
;VACEEIVGFYRNYDSIRWAGDRLIIRMQQGPDDAQLEALNEAHGHLLTHGRIERTEPTPAERSSGDALDLDRVVMHYDKWRQSSIHRIIRDVNGWMPA
;
A
#
# COMPACT_ATOMS: atom_id res chain seq x y z
N VAL A 1 -7.71 2.76 -25.13
CA VAL A 1 -8.35 2.38 -23.84
C VAL A 1 -7.67 1.21 -23.12
N ALA A 2 -6.35 1.10 -23.17
CA ALA A 2 -5.55 0.28 -22.22
C ALA A 2 -4.40 1.09 -21.58
N CYS A 3 -4.04 2.25 -22.14
CA CYS A 3 -2.98 3.09 -21.61
C CYS A 3 -3.41 3.89 -20.38
N GLU A 4 -4.64 4.38 -20.28
CA GLU A 4 -5.05 5.21 -19.12
C GLU A 4 -5.12 4.41 -17.81
N GLU A 5 -5.52 3.13 -17.85
CA GLU A 5 -5.46 2.26 -16.66
C GLU A 5 -4.02 1.94 -16.22
N ILE A 6 -3.06 1.89 -17.16
CA ILE A 6 -1.64 1.67 -16.84
C ILE A 6 -1.00 2.96 -16.30
N VAL A 7 -1.38 4.13 -16.82
CA VAL A 7 -0.85 5.43 -16.38
C VAL A 7 -1.39 5.81 -14.99
N GLY A 8 -2.64 5.45 -14.66
CA GLY A 8 -3.19 5.67 -13.32
C GLY A 8 -2.57 4.79 -12.24
N PHE A 9 -2.01 3.62 -12.61
CA PHE A 9 -1.52 2.63 -11.64
C PHE A 9 -0.25 3.08 -10.89
N TYR A 10 0.51 4.04 -11.43
CA TYR A 10 1.74 4.56 -10.82
C TYR A 10 1.63 6.03 -10.39
N ARG A 11 0.42 6.55 -10.18
CA ARG A 11 0.26 7.96 -9.77
C ARG A 11 0.78 8.18 -8.35
N ASN A 12 0.37 7.33 -7.42
CA ASN A 12 0.80 7.36 -6.03
C ASN A 12 1.53 6.07 -5.64
N TYR A 13 1.07 4.94 -6.13
CA TYR A 13 1.67 3.64 -5.89
C TYR A 13 3.06 3.52 -6.55
N ASP A 14 4.03 3.03 -5.78
CA ASP A 14 5.38 2.75 -6.26
C ASP A 14 5.64 1.24 -6.34
N SER A 15 5.57 0.56 -5.20
CA SER A 15 5.98 -0.85 -5.11
C SER A 15 5.32 -1.59 -3.94
N ILE A 16 5.43 -2.92 -4.00
CA ILE A 16 5.06 -3.82 -2.91
C ILE A 16 6.30 -4.55 -2.41
N ARG A 17 6.37 -4.74 -1.09
CA ARG A 17 7.27 -5.69 -0.46
C ARG A 17 6.57 -6.63 0.48
N TRP A 18 7.12 -7.84 0.55
CA TRP A 18 6.78 -8.82 1.56
C TRP A 18 7.89 -8.90 2.60
N ALA A 19 7.51 -8.81 3.88
CA ALA A 19 8.39 -9.00 5.01
C ALA A 19 7.78 -10.06 5.95
N GLY A 20 8.01 -11.33 5.62
CA GLY A 20 7.34 -12.45 6.26
C GLY A 20 5.89 -12.59 5.80
N ASP A 21 4.95 -12.43 6.74
CA ASP A 21 3.50 -12.39 6.54
C ASP A 21 2.96 -10.96 6.33
N ARG A 22 3.81 -9.95 6.48
CA ARG A 22 3.44 -8.55 6.28
C ARG A 22 3.59 -8.14 4.83
N LEU A 23 2.53 -7.54 4.30
CA LEU A 23 2.51 -6.81 3.04
C LEU A 23 2.80 -5.34 3.34
N ILE A 24 3.80 -4.78 2.67
CA ILE A 24 4.15 -3.37 2.69
C ILE A 24 3.84 -2.81 1.31
N ILE A 25 3.05 -1.74 1.25
CA ILE A 25 2.81 -0.97 0.04
C ILE A 25 3.55 0.35 0.19
N ARG A 26 4.41 0.69 -0.77
CA ARG A 26 5.10 1.98 -0.85
C ARG A 26 4.39 2.92 -1.82
N MET A 27 4.38 4.20 -1.50
CA MET A 27 3.72 5.25 -2.26
C MET A 27 4.39 6.61 -2.07
N GLN A 28 4.10 7.53 -2.98
CA GLN A 28 4.63 8.90 -2.96
C GLN A 28 4.03 9.72 -1.82
N GLN A 29 2.72 9.57 -1.57
CA GLN A 29 1.98 10.25 -0.52
C GLN A 29 1.09 9.25 0.24
N GLY A 30 1.36 9.10 1.53
CA GLY A 30 0.60 8.25 2.44
C GLY A 30 -0.78 8.82 2.78
N PRO A 31 -1.65 7.99 3.36
CA PRO A 31 -3.01 8.40 3.69
C PRO A 31 -3.04 9.39 4.86
N ASP A 32 -3.98 10.32 4.88
CA ASP A 32 -4.42 10.99 6.11
C ASP A 32 -5.28 10.05 6.99
N ASP A 33 -5.68 10.50 8.19
CA ASP A 33 -6.37 9.62 9.15
C ASP A 33 -7.73 9.13 8.64
N ALA A 34 -8.46 9.96 7.90
CA ALA A 34 -9.73 9.57 7.33
C ALA A 34 -9.55 8.56 6.19
N GLN A 35 -8.54 8.77 5.35
CA GLN A 35 -8.17 7.84 4.28
C GLN A 35 -7.70 6.49 4.83
N LEU A 36 -6.92 6.50 5.92
CA LEU A 36 -6.45 5.26 6.56
C LEU A 36 -7.61 4.47 7.18
N GLU A 37 -8.56 5.14 7.83
CA GLU A 37 -9.75 4.49 8.37
C GLU A 37 -10.64 3.93 7.25
N ALA A 38 -10.90 4.70 6.19
CA ALA A 38 -11.66 4.22 5.04
C ALA A 38 -11.00 3.00 4.37
N LEU A 39 -9.66 3.00 4.28
CA LEU A 39 -8.90 1.86 3.74
C LEU A 39 -9.07 0.61 4.62
N ASN A 40 -9.04 0.78 5.95
CA ASN A 40 -9.29 -0.30 6.91
C ASN A 40 -10.72 -0.86 6.81
N GLU A 41 -11.73 0.01 6.69
CA GLU A 41 -13.12 -0.41 6.50
C GLU A 41 -13.30 -1.20 5.20
N ALA A 42 -12.69 -0.73 4.10
CA ALA A 42 -12.82 -1.37 2.79
C ALA A 42 -12.07 -2.71 2.70
N HIS A 43 -10.87 -2.81 3.28
CA HIS A 43 -9.94 -3.91 3.02
C HIS A 43 -9.53 -4.72 4.25
N GLY A 44 -9.98 -4.36 5.46
CA GLY A 44 -9.62 -5.06 6.69
C GLY A 44 -9.95 -6.56 6.69
N HIS A 45 -10.99 -6.95 5.95
CA HIS A 45 -11.37 -8.36 5.75
C HIS A 45 -10.36 -9.19 4.94
N LEU A 46 -9.35 -8.55 4.32
CA LEU A 46 -8.25 -9.21 3.60
C LEU A 46 -7.07 -9.52 4.51
N LEU A 47 -7.06 -9.00 5.75
CA LEU A 47 -5.98 -9.23 6.71
C LEU A 47 -6.22 -10.53 7.49
N THR A 48 -5.13 -11.22 7.82
CA THR A 48 -5.17 -12.37 8.73
C THR A 48 -5.39 -11.94 10.18
N HIS A 49 -4.88 -10.75 10.56
CA HIS A 49 -5.16 -10.09 11.83
C HIS A 49 -4.73 -8.61 11.78
N GLY A 50 -5.11 -7.85 12.82
CA GLY A 50 -4.70 -6.46 12.98
C GLY A 50 -5.41 -5.51 11.99
N ARG A 51 -4.73 -4.41 11.67
CA ARG A 51 -5.24 -3.32 10.83
C ARG A 51 -4.18 -2.91 9.82
N ILE A 52 -4.59 -2.12 8.83
CA ILE A 52 -3.66 -1.41 7.94
C ILE A 52 -3.15 -0.19 8.68
N GLU A 53 -1.84 -0.03 8.75
CA GLU A 53 -1.17 1.02 9.53
C GLU A 53 -0.11 1.72 8.68
N ARG A 54 0.11 3.02 8.92
CA ARG A 54 1.31 3.71 8.39
C ARG A 54 2.54 3.12 9.06
N THR A 55 3.64 3.03 8.33
CA THR A 55 4.90 2.57 8.92
C THR A 55 6.08 3.35 8.40
N GLU A 56 7.14 3.35 9.21
CA GLU A 56 8.43 3.90 8.83
C GLU A 56 9.23 2.89 7.99
N PRO A 57 10.26 3.32 7.26
CA PRO A 57 11.17 2.39 6.60
C PRO A 57 11.68 1.30 7.54
N THR A 58 11.57 0.05 7.09
CA THR A 58 12.03 -1.13 7.82
C THR A 58 13.55 -1.09 8.01
N PRO A 59 14.10 -1.80 9.01
CA PRO A 59 15.54 -1.86 9.23
C PRO A 59 16.34 -2.30 8.00
N ALA A 60 15.80 -3.24 7.22
CA ALA A 60 16.42 -3.71 5.97
C ALA A 60 16.50 -2.59 4.92
N GLU A 61 15.44 -1.81 4.75
CA GLU A 61 15.40 -0.68 3.81
C GLU A 61 16.37 0.43 4.23
N ARG A 62 16.44 0.73 5.54
CA ARG A 62 17.39 1.71 6.09
C ARG A 62 18.83 1.27 5.86
N SER A 63 19.15 -0.01 6.07
CA SER A 63 20.49 -0.54 5.85
C SER A 63 20.92 -0.49 4.39
N SER A 64 19.98 -0.57 3.43
CA SER A 64 20.28 -0.52 2.00
C SER A 64 20.11 0.86 1.37
N GLY A 65 19.59 1.85 2.11
CA GLY A 65 19.28 3.17 1.56
C GLY A 65 18.15 3.14 0.51
N ASP A 66 17.23 2.18 0.62
CA ASP A 66 16.24 1.88 -0.43
C ASP A 66 14.91 2.59 -0.17
N ALA A 67 14.54 3.53 -1.04
CA ALA A 67 13.25 4.23 -1.08
C ALA A 67 12.81 4.77 0.30
N LEU A 68 13.72 5.46 1.00
CA LEU A 68 13.50 5.95 2.37
C LEU A 68 12.57 7.17 2.44
N ASP A 69 12.45 7.88 1.33
CA ASP A 69 11.61 9.05 1.10
C ASP A 69 10.15 8.70 0.81
N LEU A 70 9.85 7.43 0.52
CA LEU A 70 8.49 6.98 0.24
C LEU A 70 7.70 6.69 1.52
N ASP A 71 6.46 7.15 1.51
CA ASP A 71 5.43 6.76 2.46
C ASP A 71 5.02 5.31 2.25
N ARG A 72 4.52 4.68 3.31
CA ARG A 72 4.18 3.26 3.27
C ARG A 72 3.12 2.89 4.28
N VAL A 73 2.29 1.93 3.90
CA VAL A 73 1.40 1.23 4.82
C VAL A 73 1.81 -0.23 4.92
N VAL A 74 1.57 -0.82 6.08
CA VAL A 74 1.82 -2.23 6.39
C VAL A 74 0.55 -2.90 6.86
N MET A 75 0.42 -4.19 6.55
CA MET A 75 -0.69 -5.02 6.98
C MET A 75 -0.31 -6.50 7.02
N HIS A 76 -0.90 -7.28 7.91
CA HIS A 76 -0.77 -8.73 7.91
C HIS A 76 -1.73 -9.34 6.89
N TYR A 77 -1.30 -9.41 5.63
CA TYR A 77 -2.17 -9.73 4.50
C TYR A 77 -2.30 -11.24 4.28
N ASP A 78 -3.51 -11.70 4.00
CA ASP A 78 -3.75 -13.09 3.60
C ASP A 78 -3.21 -13.34 2.18
N LYS A 79 -2.09 -14.07 2.08
CA LYS A 79 -1.45 -14.42 0.80
C LYS A 79 -2.35 -15.20 -0.15
N TRP A 80 -3.42 -15.84 0.33
CA TRP A 80 -4.39 -16.51 -0.53
C TRP A 80 -5.30 -15.53 -1.27
N ARG A 81 -5.32 -14.26 -0.85
CA ARG A 81 -6.16 -13.19 -1.41
C ARG A 81 -5.40 -12.26 -2.35
N GLN A 82 -4.19 -12.61 -2.78
CA GLN A 82 -3.29 -11.77 -3.60
C GLN A 82 -3.96 -11.11 -4.82
N SER A 83 -4.95 -11.76 -5.44
CA SER A 83 -5.71 -11.17 -6.54
C SER A 83 -6.44 -9.88 -6.16
N SER A 84 -6.69 -9.62 -4.88
CA SER A 84 -7.39 -8.42 -4.38
C SER A 84 -6.45 -7.23 -4.13
N ILE A 85 -5.13 -7.42 -4.19
CA ILE A 85 -4.13 -6.36 -3.96
C ILE A 85 -4.33 -5.17 -4.92
N HIS A 86 -4.71 -5.43 -6.18
CA HIS A 86 -4.98 -4.36 -7.15
C HIS A 86 -6.08 -3.40 -6.70
N ARG A 87 -7.02 -3.85 -5.85
CA ARG A 87 -8.09 -3.00 -5.30
C ARG A 87 -7.54 -2.02 -4.26
N ILE A 88 -6.60 -2.47 -3.42
CA ILE A 88 -5.90 -1.60 -2.47
C ILE A 88 -5.08 -0.56 -3.23
N ILE A 89 -4.33 -0.99 -4.26
CA ILE A 89 -3.53 -0.08 -5.10
C ILE A 89 -4.41 0.96 -5.80
N ARG A 90 -5.61 0.57 -6.25
CA ARG A 90 -6.57 1.51 -6.85
C ARG A 90 -6.96 2.62 -5.87
N ASP A 91 -7.25 2.28 -4.62
CA ASP A 91 -7.64 3.26 -3.61
C ASP A 91 -6.47 4.17 -3.22
N VAL A 92 -5.26 3.60 -3.07
CA VAL A 92 -4.01 4.35 -2.84
C VAL A 92 -3.77 5.38 -3.97
N ASN A 93 -3.96 4.99 -5.22
CA ASN A 93 -3.80 5.90 -6.37
C ASN A 93 -4.88 6.98 -6.44
N GLY A 94 -6.06 6.73 -5.85
CA GLY A 94 -7.17 7.68 -5.82
C GLY A 94 -6.95 8.88 -4.90
N TRP A 95 -5.95 8.85 -4.02
CA TRP A 95 -5.63 9.97 -3.13
C TRP A 95 -4.96 11.14 -3.82
N MET A 96 -4.36 10.91 -4.99
CA MET A 96 -3.77 11.98 -5.78
C MET A 96 -4.77 12.50 -6.82
N PRO A 97 -4.90 13.82 -6.97
CA PRO A 97 -5.79 14.41 -7.96
C PRO A 97 -5.43 14.00 -9.39
N ALA A 98 -6.42 14.09 -10.28
CA ALA A 98 -6.31 13.70 -11.68
C ALA A 98 -5.35 14.61 -12.47
#